data_AF-A0A836ESR8-F1
#
_entry.id   AF-A0A836ESR8-F1
#
_cell.length_a   1.000
_cell.length_b   1.000
_cell.length_c   1.000
_cell.angle_alpha   90.00
_cell.angle_beta   90.00
_cell.angle_gamma   90.00
#
_symmetry.space_group_name_H-M   'P 1'
#
loop_
_entity.id
_entity.type
_entity.pdbx_description
1 polymer ?
#
loop_
_entity_poly.entity_id
_entity_poly.type
_entity_poly.pdbx_seq_one_letter_code
_entity_poly.pdbx_strand_id
1 'polypeptide(L)'
;MEDKNYDEEKAEEKLEEEDLAQEEDLAKEEDYGEEAQPEYKSMISLDGVERDTRVLTHAEAGECLHNLGKCIALYEYAYLNLDASDRGLTDISMIASFKHVCYVNVSGNRLTSEALCALETIPYLQTLRADRNCLTSVELKPMPYLQELTLNWNKLTDTSGIRHKSLERLKLNHNDIRTVNVDPQILVNLKILELRGNALISTADLSLAEWGRKEIVLAENEMPGLMSIRKKYGPPKVLKGARITGCLHMTVQTAVLIETLVELGAEVQWSSCNIFSTQDHAAAAIAKTGVPVYAWKGETEEEYIWCIEQTLVFRDDKPFNLILDDGGDLTNLVHTKYPQYLKECRGLSEETTTGVHNLYRMMKEGTLKVPAINVNDSVTKSKFDNLYGCRESLIDGIKRATDIMIAGKVCVVAGYGDVGKGSAQSLRALGGRVIVTEIDPINALQAAMAGYEVTTMDEASTKGQIYVTTTGCKNIIVDRHFMNMPNDAIVCNIGHFDCEIDIAWLEKNAEKTNIKPQVDRYLLKNGRHIILLAEGRLVNLGCAMGHPSFVMSNSFTNQVLAQIELWTKSDKYSIGVHMLPKKLDEEVAALHLNHLGVKLTTLTPEQAKYLDTPVEGPYKPDHYRY
;
A
#
# COMPACT_ATOMS: atom_id res chain seq x y z
N MET A 1 -0.33 32.06 -52.84
CA MET A 1 0.38 31.20 -51.88
C MET A 1 -0.56 30.88 -50.72
N GLU A 2 -1.79 30.46 -51.02
CA GLU A 2 -2.81 30.09 -50.01
C GLU A 2 -3.50 28.75 -50.32
N ASP A 3 -3.30 28.17 -51.51
CA ASP A 3 -3.83 26.84 -51.88
C ASP A 3 -2.81 25.69 -51.75
N LYS A 4 -1.68 25.90 -51.08
CA LYS A 4 -0.67 24.83 -50.86
C LYS A 4 -0.55 24.35 -49.41
N ASN A 5 -1.05 25.10 -48.44
CA ASN A 5 -0.96 24.70 -47.02
C ASN A 5 -2.16 23.87 -46.56
N TYR A 6 -3.29 23.89 -47.29
CA TYR A 6 -4.50 23.15 -46.93
C TYR A 6 -4.42 21.65 -47.27
N ASP A 7 -3.55 21.27 -48.21
CA ASP A 7 -3.30 19.87 -48.58
C ASP A 7 -2.15 19.23 -47.78
N GLU A 8 -1.28 20.03 -47.14
CA GLU A 8 -0.22 19.52 -46.24
C GLU A 8 -0.79 19.16 -44.85
N GLU A 9 -1.67 19.99 -44.27
CA GLU A 9 -2.34 19.68 -42.99
C GLU A 9 -3.23 18.42 -43.06
N LYS A 10 -3.91 18.19 -44.20
CA LYS A 10 -4.72 16.98 -44.42
C LYS A 10 -3.91 15.72 -44.72
N ALA A 11 -2.65 15.87 -45.11
CA ALA A 11 -1.75 14.74 -45.31
C ALA A 11 -1.08 14.32 -43.99
N GLU A 12 -0.80 15.27 -43.11
CA GLU A 12 -0.28 15.02 -41.76
C GLU A 12 -1.35 14.42 -40.83
N GLU A 13 -2.60 14.90 -40.86
CA GLU A 13 -3.72 14.28 -40.10
C GLU A 13 -4.01 12.83 -40.54
N LYS A 14 -3.81 12.50 -41.83
CA LYS A 14 -3.98 11.13 -42.34
C LYS A 14 -2.85 10.18 -41.98
N LEU A 15 -1.63 10.69 -41.82
CA LEU A 15 -0.48 9.91 -41.36
C LEU A 15 -0.59 9.62 -39.86
N GLU A 16 -1.09 10.56 -39.05
CA GLU A 16 -1.36 10.34 -37.63
C GLU A 16 -2.54 9.37 -37.39
N GLU A 17 -3.61 9.42 -38.20
CA GLU A 17 -4.71 8.44 -38.12
C GLU A 17 -4.31 7.02 -38.60
N GLU A 18 -3.41 6.90 -39.57
CA GLU A 18 -2.91 5.59 -40.04
C GLU A 18 -1.85 4.98 -39.09
N ASP A 19 -1.05 5.80 -38.39
CA ASP A 19 -0.13 5.34 -37.35
C ASP A 19 -0.87 4.94 -36.05
N LEU A 20 -1.96 5.65 -35.69
CA LEU A 20 -2.85 5.25 -34.58
C LEU A 20 -3.61 3.94 -34.87
N ALA A 21 -4.00 3.72 -36.13
CA ALA A 21 -4.64 2.46 -36.53
C ALA A 21 -3.66 1.26 -36.57
N GLN A 22 -2.36 1.49 -36.80
CA GLN A 22 -1.34 0.44 -36.72
C GLN A 22 -0.89 0.14 -35.28
N GLU A 23 -0.89 1.13 -34.37
CA GLU A 23 -0.68 0.87 -32.94
C GLU A 23 -1.88 0.16 -32.29
N GLU A 24 -3.12 0.44 -32.71
CA GLU A 24 -4.32 -0.28 -32.23
C GLU A 24 -4.44 -1.73 -32.75
N ASP A 25 -3.87 -2.07 -33.91
CA ASP A 25 -3.83 -3.45 -34.42
C ASP A 25 -2.66 -4.29 -33.87
N LEU A 26 -1.63 -3.67 -33.28
CA LEU A 26 -0.59 -4.36 -32.50
C LEU A 26 -0.96 -4.55 -31.03
N ALA A 27 -2.03 -3.91 -30.55
CA ALA A 27 -2.57 -4.05 -29.20
C ALA A 27 -3.64 -5.15 -29.05
N LYS A 28 -3.98 -5.88 -30.12
CA LYS A 28 -4.80 -7.10 -30.05
C LYS A 28 -3.94 -8.32 -29.74
N GLU A 29 -3.24 -8.32 -28.61
CA GLU A 29 -2.90 -9.58 -27.96
C GLU A 29 -4.15 -10.08 -27.24
N GLU A 30 -4.46 -11.36 -27.43
CA GLU A 30 -5.63 -12.05 -26.92
C GLU A 30 -5.81 -11.83 -25.42
N ASP A 31 -6.73 -10.93 -25.08
CA ASP A 31 -7.40 -10.85 -23.78
C ASP A 31 -8.19 -12.15 -23.60
N TYR A 32 -7.54 -13.16 -23.01
CA TYR A 32 -8.25 -14.29 -22.43
C TYR A 32 -8.99 -13.79 -21.20
N GLY A 33 -10.20 -13.27 -21.44
CA GLY A 33 -11.12 -12.82 -20.41
C GLY A 33 -11.37 -13.89 -19.33
N GLU A 34 -11.75 -13.39 -18.15
CA GLU A 34 -11.95 -14.10 -16.88
C GLU A 34 -13.01 -15.25 -16.86
N GLU A 35 -13.50 -15.73 -18.01
CA GLU A 35 -14.54 -16.78 -18.07
C GLU A 35 -14.02 -18.21 -18.24
N ALA A 36 -12.71 -18.43 -18.36
CA ALA A 36 -12.12 -19.75 -18.59
C ALA A 36 -11.65 -20.47 -17.29
N GLN A 37 -12.44 -20.47 -16.20
CA GLN A 37 -11.98 -21.04 -14.92
C GLN A 37 -12.30 -22.53 -14.61
N PRO A 38 -13.32 -23.23 -15.17
CA PRO A 38 -13.57 -24.62 -14.76
C PRO A 38 -12.75 -25.69 -15.50
N GLU A 39 -12.35 -25.46 -16.76
CA GLU A 39 -11.83 -26.54 -17.62
C GLU A 39 -10.32 -26.75 -17.49
N TYR A 40 -9.56 -25.75 -17.05
CA TYR A 40 -8.09 -25.78 -17.11
C TYR A 40 -7.40 -26.45 -15.92
N LYS A 41 -8.07 -26.63 -14.77
CA LYS A 41 -7.57 -27.49 -13.68
C LYS A 41 -7.46 -28.96 -14.10
N SER A 42 -8.08 -29.38 -15.21
CA SER A 42 -8.10 -30.77 -15.66
C SER A 42 -6.92 -31.19 -16.55
N MET A 43 -6.11 -30.25 -17.07
CA MET A 43 -5.00 -30.57 -17.99
C MET A 43 -3.61 -30.70 -17.33
N ILE A 44 -3.50 -30.52 -16.01
CA ILE A 44 -2.22 -30.66 -15.27
C ILE A 44 -2.27 -31.84 -14.30
N SER A 45 -2.80 -32.98 -14.77
CA SER A 45 -2.63 -34.29 -14.13
C SER A 45 -1.65 -35.10 -14.98
N LEU A 46 -0.34 -34.86 -14.79
CA LEU A 46 0.74 -35.65 -15.39
C LEU A 46 1.48 -36.48 -14.34
N ASP A 47 0.75 -37.03 -13.37
CA ASP A 47 1.25 -38.15 -12.59
C ASP A 47 1.02 -39.44 -13.38
N GLY A 48 2.09 -39.92 -14.04
CA GLY A 48 2.19 -41.33 -14.44
C GLY A 48 2.08 -41.71 -15.92
N VAL A 49 2.47 -40.85 -16.87
CA VAL A 49 2.59 -41.26 -18.30
C VAL A 49 4.06 -41.31 -18.72
N GLU A 50 4.49 -42.43 -19.30
CA GLU A 50 5.84 -42.63 -19.85
C GLU A 50 6.26 -41.46 -20.75
N ARG A 51 7.51 -41.01 -20.58
CA ARG A 51 8.11 -39.90 -21.33
C ARG A 51 8.39 -40.32 -22.77
N ASP A 52 7.37 -40.34 -23.60
CA ASP A 52 7.58 -40.47 -25.04
C ASP A 52 8.29 -39.21 -25.54
N THR A 53 9.53 -39.39 -26.02
CA THR A 53 10.38 -38.27 -26.43
C THR A 53 9.90 -37.77 -27.78
N ARG A 54 9.39 -36.53 -27.83
CA ARG A 54 8.92 -35.88 -29.06
C ARG A 54 9.95 -34.83 -29.49
N VAL A 55 10.79 -35.22 -30.44
CA VAL A 55 11.85 -34.37 -31.00
C VAL A 55 11.28 -33.56 -32.17
N LEU A 56 11.63 -32.27 -32.24
CA LEU A 56 11.38 -31.45 -33.41
C LEU A 56 12.27 -31.92 -34.57
N THR A 57 11.66 -32.51 -35.61
CA THR A 57 12.41 -32.97 -36.77
C THR A 57 12.82 -31.80 -37.66
N HIS A 58 13.81 -32.02 -38.54
CA HIS A 58 14.27 -30.99 -39.47
C HIS A 58 13.16 -30.52 -40.43
N ALA A 59 12.28 -31.43 -40.86
CA ALA A 59 11.16 -31.09 -41.74
C ALA A 59 10.13 -30.19 -41.03
N GLU A 60 9.75 -30.56 -39.80
CA GLU A 60 8.81 -29.77 -38.98
C GLU A 60 9.40 -28.41 -38.61
N ALA A 61 10.70 -28.34 -38.31
CA ALA A 61 11.37 -27.08 -38.04
C ALA A 61 11.33 -26.13 -39.25
N GLY A 62 11.42 -26.67 -40.47
CA GLY A 62 11.26 -25.90 -41.70
C GLY A 62 9.87 -25.28 -41.85
N GLU A 63 8.81 -25.98 -41.42
CA GLU A 63 7.43 -25.47 -41.43
C GLU A 63 7.19 -24.39 -40.38
N CYS A 64 8.00 -24.36 -39.32
CA CYS A 64 7.93 -23.38 -38.24
C CYS A 64 8.62 -22.05 -38.59
N LEU A 65 9.39 -21.98 -39.68
CA LEU A 65 10.16 -20.80 -40.05
C LEU A 65 9.32 -19.79 -40.83
N HIS A 66 9.34 -18.55 -40.35
CA HIS A 66 8.58 -17.44 -40.90
C HIS A 66 9.44 -16.17 -40.99
N ASN A 67 8.94 -15.21 -41.77
CA ASN A 67 9.53 -13.88 -41.94
C ASN A 67 10.97 -13.87 -42.50
N LEU A 68 11.11 -13.74 -43.83
CA LEU A 68 12.40 -13.74 -44.52
C LEU A 68 13.02 -12.32 -44.49
N GLY A 69 14.14 -12.16 -43.80
CA GLY A 69 14.85 -10.88 -43.66
C GLY A 69 16.30 -10.94 -44.15
N LYS A 70 16.92 -9.77 -44.38
CA LYS A 70 18.35 -9.69 -44.76
C LYS A 70 19.24 -9.85 -43.53
N CYS A 71 20.19 -10.78 -43.60
CA CYS A 71 21.24 -10.94 -42.60
C CYS A 71 22.30 -9.84 -42.77
N ILE A 72 22.56 -9.09 -41.70
CA ILE A 72 23.55 -7.99 -41.66
C ILE A 72 24.98 -8.49 -41.96
N ALA A 73 25.26 -9.77 -41.70
CA ALA A 73 26.61 -10.32 -41.79
C ALA A 73 27.00 -10.85 -43.19
N LEU A 74 26.05 -11.15 -44.09
CA LEU A 74 26.36 -11.92 -45.32
C LEU A 74 25.69 -11.45 -46.62
N TYR A 75 24.90 -10.37 -46.62
CA TYR A 75 24.09 -9.95 -47.78
C TYR A 75 23.11 -11.03 -48.30
N GLU A 76 22.83 -12.06 -47.50
CA GLU A 76 21.89 -13.15 -47.78
C GLU A 76 20.60 -13.00 -46.96
N TYR A 77 19.53 -13.68 -47.39
CA TYR A 77 18.26 -13.70 -46.68
C TYR A 77 18.16 -14.92 -45.76
N ALA A 78 17.64 -14.74 -44.55
CA ALA A 78 17.37 -15.81 -43.60
C ALA A 78 16.01 -15.59 -42.92
N TYR A 79 15.38 -16.68 -42.50
CA TYR A 79 14.16 -16.62 -41.69
C TYR A 79 14.49 -16.10 -40.29
N LEU A 80 13.74 -15.11 -39.83
CA LEU A 80 13.97 -14.41 -38.57
C LEU A 80 13.06 -14.91 -37.44
N ASN A 81 11.96 -15.58 -37.76
CA ASN A 81 10.99 -16.06 -36.77
C ASN A 81 10.85 -17.58 -36.86
N LEU A 82 10.77 -18.25 -35.71
CA LEU A 82 10.46 -19.66 -35.62
C LEU A 82 9.34 -19.89 -34.58
N ASP A 83 8.22 -20.45 -35.02
CA ASP A 83 7.09 -20.81 -34.15
C ASP A 83 6.85 -22.32 -34.13
N ALA A 84 7.29 -22.96 -33.04
CA ALA A 84 7.11 -24.37 -32.76
C ALA A 84 6.18 -24.60 -31.55
N SER A 85 5.22 -23.71 -31.31
CA SER A 85 4.25 -23.83 -30.23
C SER A 85 3.25 -24.98 -30.41
N ASP A 86 2.69 -25.46 -29.29
CA ASP A 86 1.59 -26.42 -29.20
C ASP A 86 1.80 -27.75 -29.97
N ARG A 87 3.05 -28.22 -30.05
CA ARG A 87 3.46 -29.43 -30.78
C ARG A 87 3.76 -30.64 -29.89
N GLY A 88 3.59 -30.50 -28.57
CA GLY A 88 3.85 -31.55 -27.58
C GLY A 88 5.31 -31.96 -27.48
N LEU A 89 6.24 -31.09 -27.89
CA LEU A 89 7.69 -31.31 -27.98
C LEU A 89 8.31 -31.50 -26.60
N THR A 90 9.32 -32.36 -26.52
CA THR A 90 10.19 -32.52 -25.34
C THR A 90 11.65 -32.18 -25.65
N ASP A 91 12.03 -32.12 -26.94
CA ASP A 91 13.37 -31.80 -27.41
C ASP A 91 13.31 -30.85 -28.61
N ILE A 92 13.97 -29.70 -28.46
CA ILE A 92 14.07 -28.61 -29.43
C ILE A 92 15.50 -28.35 -29.88
N SER A 93 16.43 -29.27 -29.66
CA SER A 93 17.85 -29.14 -30.00
C SER A 93 18.08 -28.77 -31.48
N MET A 94 17.15 -29.17 -32.36
CA MET A 94 17.17 -28.80 -33.78
C MET A 94 17.11 -27.29 -34.02
N ILE A 95 16.43 -26.52 -33.16
CA ILE A 95 16.28 -25.07 -33.29
C ILE A 95 17.66 -24.36 -33.27
N ALA A 96 18.62 -24.92 -32.51
CA ALA A 96 19.99 -24.42 -32.44
C ALA A 96 20.71 -24.32 -33.81
N SER A 97 20.25 -25.07 -34.82
CA SER A 97 20.80 -25.01 -36.18
C SER A 97 20.46 -23.72 -36.93
N PHE A 98 19.41 -22.99 -36.52
CA PHE A 98 18.95 -21.76 -37.17
C PHE A 98 19.55 -20.52 -36.52
N LYS A 99 20.81 -20.23 -36.84
CA LYS A 99 21.63 -19.17 -36.20
C LYS A 99 21.15 -17.73 -36.42
N HIS A 100 20.20 -17.50 -37.33
CA HIS A 100 19.75 -16.16 -37.73
C HIS A 100 18.37 -15.79 -37.20
N VAL A 101 17.74 -16.69 -36.43
CA VAL A 101 16.41 -16.44 -35.87
C VAL A 101 16.52 -15.45 -34.71
N CYS A 102 15.68 -14.43 -34.74
CA CYS A 102 15.57 -13.38 -33.73
C CYS A 102 14.34 -13.57 -32.82
N TYR A 103 13.32 -14.32 -33.27
CA TYR A 103 12.12 -14.64 -32.51
C TYR A 103 11.89 -16.15 -32.45
N VAL A 104 11.76 -16.71 -31.25
CA VAL A 104 11.43 -18.13 -31.05
C VAL A 104 10.21 -18.26 -30.15
N ASN A 105 9.18 -18.97 -30.60
CA ASN A 105 8.04 -19.39 -29.80
C ASN A 105 8.02 -20.92 -29.68
N VAL A 106 8.11 -21.42 -28.46
CA VAL A 106 8.05 -22.85 -28.11
C VAL A 106 7.00 -23.11 -27.03
N SER A 107 6.01 -22.24 -26.91
CA SER A 107 4.97 -22.30 -25.89
C SER A 107 4.05 -23.52 -26.05
N GLY A 108 3.43 -24.01 -24.97
CA GLY A 108 2.46 -25.12 -25.04
C GLY A 108 3.06 -26.48 -25.34
N ASN A 109 4.32 -26.69 -24.98
CA ASN A 109 5.04 -27.94 -25.15
C ASN A 109 5.28 -28.62 -23.79
N ARG A 110 6.09 -29.68 -23.77
CA ARG A 110 6.50 -30.41 -22.55
C ARG A 110 7.99 -30.24 -22.27
N LEU A 111 8.51 -29.05 -22.53
CA LEU A 111 9.94 -28.76 -22.39
C LEU A 111 10.34 -28.65 -20.93
N THR A 112 11.49 -29.23 -20.60
CA THR A 112 12.18 -29.04 -19.32
C THR A 112 13.15 -27.87 -19.43
N SER A 113 13.64 -27.39 -18.27
CA SER A 113 14.68 -26.36 -18.20
C SER A 113 15.94 -26.73 -19.00
N GLU A 114 16.33 -28.00 -18.99
CA GLU A 114 17.48 -28.52 -19.77
C GLU A 114 17.24 -28.44 -21.28
N ALA A 115 16.03 -28.75 -21.76
CA ALA A 115 15.69 -28.67 -23.17
C ALA A 115 15.76 -27.23 -23.70
N LEU A 116 15.44 -26.25 -22.85
CA LEU A 116 15.46 -24.83 -23.20
C LEU A 116 16.89 -24.30 -23.43
N CYS A 117 17.91 -24.90 -22.80
CA CYS A 117 19.32 -24.53 -22.99
C CYS A 117 19.81 -24.71 -24.44
N ALA A 118 19.10 -25.49 -25.28
CA ALA A 118 19.40 -25.58 -26.71
C ALA A 118 19.37 -24.22 -27.43
N LEU A 119 18.60 -23.25 -26.91
CA LEU A 119 18.45 -21.93 -27.52
C LEU A 119 19.61 -20.98 -27.19
N GLU A 120 20.48 -21.32 -26.24
CA GLU A 120 21.64 -20.50 -25.84
C GLU A 120 22.63 -20.26 -26.99
N THR A 121 22.66 -21.15 -27.98
CA THR A 121 23.59 -21.06 -29.10
C THR A 121 23.10 -20.16 -30.23
N ILE A 122 21.90 -19.56 -30.11
CA ILE A 122 21.33 -18.67 -31.13
C ILE A 122 21.84 -17.24 -30.86
N PRO A 123 22.77 -16.72 -31.68
CA PRO A 123 23.54 -15.53 -31.33
C PRO A 123 22.74 -14.23 -31.31
N TYR A 124 21.62 -14.14 -32.04
CA TYR A 124 20.86 -12.91 -32.24
C TYR A 124 19.42 -12.99 -31.73
N LEU A 125 19.11 -13.93 -30.85
CA LEU A 125 17.77 -14.09 -30.30
C LEU A 125 17.37 -12.84 -29.49
N GLN A 126 16.25 -12.23 -29.86
CA GLN A 126 15.66 -11.03 -29.25
C GLN A 126 14.42 -11.37 -28.43
N THR A 127 13.59 -12.28 -28.91
CA THR A 127 12.36 -12.69 -28.23
C THR A 127 12.30 -14.20 -28.06
N LEU A 128 12.04 -14.65 -26.84
CA LEU A 128 11.79 -16.04 -26.51
C LEU A 128 10.47 -16.19 -25.76
N ARG A 129 9.52 -16.90 -26.38
CA ARG A 129 8.27 -17.32 -25.73
C ARG A 129 8.31 -18.80 -25.41
N ALA A 130 8.19 -19.14 -24.13
CA ALA A 130 8.21 -20.52 -23.63
C ALA A 130 7.14 -20.73 -22.54
N ASP A 131 5.97 -20.14 -22.75
CA ASP A 131 4.82 -20.25 -21.86
C ASP A 131 4.26 -21.69 -21.87
N ARG A 132 3.55 -22.11 -20.82
CA ARG A 132 2.85 -23.40 -20.76
C ARG A 132 3.79 -24.60 -21.04
N ASN A 133 4.89 -24.70 -20.30
CA ASN A 133 5.86 -25.79 -20.38
C ASN A 133 6.06 -26.44 -18.99
N CYS A 134 7.09 -27.30 -18.86
CA CYS A 134 7.44 -27.98 -17.60
C CYS A 134 8.73 -27.40 -16.98
N LEU A 135 8.97 -26.10 -17.12
CA LEU A 135 10.18 -25.45 -16.62
C LEU A 135 10.14 -25.32 -15.10
N THR A 136 11.22 -25.68 -14.43
CA THR A 136 11.35 -25.61 -12.95
C THR A 136 12.43 -24.62 -12.50
N SER A 137 13.37 -24.32 -13.38
CA SER A 137 14.35 -23.24 -13.28
C SER A 137 14.61 -22.60 -14.65
N VAL A 138 15.22 -21.42 -14.67
CA VAL A 138 15.68 -20.76 -15.91
C VAL A 138 17.16 -20.43 -15.72
N GLU A 139 18.02 -21.40 -16.01
CA GLU A 139 19.48 -21.23 -15.98
C GLU A 139 20.05 -21.03 -17.38
N LEU A 140 19.46 -20.10 -18.12
CA LEU A 140 19.96 -19.77 -19.46
C LEU A 140 21.25 -18.95 -19.33
N LYS A 141 22.28 -19.33 -20.08
CA LYS A 141 23.47 -18.47 -20.22
C LYS A 141 23.07 -17.08 -20.71
N PRO A 142 23.79 -16.01 -20.31
CA PRO A 142 23.47 -14.65 -20.74
C PRO A 142 23.45 -14.50 -22.27
N MET A 143 22.23 -14.42 -22.82
CA MET A 143 21.98 -14.09 -24.23
C MET A 143 22.06 -12.56 -24.42
N PRO A 144 23.01 -12.04 -25.21
CA PRO A 144 23.34 -10.61 -25.23
C PRO A 144 22.30 -9.72 -25.92
N TYR A 145 21.42 -10.28 -26.74
CA TYR A 145 20.41 -9.52 -27.49
C TYR A 145 18.96 -9.80 -27.06
N LEU A 146 18.75 -10.67 -26.05
CA LEU A 146 17.40 -11.03 -25.61
C LEU A 146 16.75 -9.82 -24.92
N GLN A 147 15.66 -9.33 -25.51
CA GLN A 147 14.86 -8.19 -25.08
C GLN A 147 13.54 -8.61 -24.43
N GLU A 148 12.95 -9.74 -24.86
CA GLU A 148 11.70 -10.25 -24.31
C GLU A 148 11.79 -11.74 -23.98
N LEU A 149 11.36 -12.10 -22.76
CA LEU A 149 11.31 -13.47 -22.26
C LEU A 149 9.95 -13.73 -21.60
N THR A 150 9.18 -14.68 -22.13
CA THR A 150 7.91 -15.12 -21.53
C THR A 150 7.99 -16.57 -21.08
N LEU A 151 7.65 -16.80 -19.81
CA LEU A 151 7.72 -18.10 -19.13
C LEU A 151 6.48 -18.31 -18.24
N ASN A 152 5.35 -17.76 -18.66
CA ASN A 152 4.08 -17.87 -17.95
C ASN A 152 3.63 -19.33 -17.85
N TRP A 153 2.87 -19.68 -16.81
CA TRP A 153 2.28 -21.01 -16.64
C TRP A 153 3.31 -22.15 -16.69
N ASN A 154 4.40 -21.97 -15.95
CA ASN A 154 5.44 -22.98 -15.72
C ASN A 154 5.48 -23.34 -14.22
N LYS A 155 6.57 -23.95 -13.73
CA LYS A 155 6.76 -24.39 -12.34
C LYS A 155 8.00 -23.73 -11.70
N LEU A 156 8.30 -22.49 -12.08
CA LEU A 156 9.47 -21.76 -11.57
C LEU A 156 9.24 -21.37 -10.11
N THR A 157 10.28 -21.47 -9.27
CA THR A 157 10.18 -21.13 -7.83
C THR A 157 10.97 -19.88 -7.41
N ASP A 158 11.86 -19.39 -8.29
CA ASP A 158 12.65 -18.18 -8.13
C ASP A 158 13.08 -17.61 -9.51
N THR A 159 13.76 -16.46 -9.51
CA THR A 159 14.26 -15.78 -10.73
C THR A 159 15.79 -15.77 -10.87
N SER A 160 16.51 -16.57 -10.07
CA SER A 160 17.96 -16.41 -9.83
C SER A 160 18.89 -16.68 -11.04
N GLY A 161 18.37 -17.29 -12.10
CA GLY A 161 19.09 -17.55 -13.34
C GLY A 161 18.81 -16.57 -14.49
N ILE A 162 17.92 -15.59 -14.30
CA ILE A 162 17.61 -14.60 -15.34
C ILE A 162 18.63 -13.45 -15.27
N ARG A 163 19.58 -13.43 -16.20
CA ARG A 163 20.75 -12.52 -16.17
C ARG A 163 21.03 -11.81 -17.50
N HIS A 164 19.97 -11.56 -18.27
CA HIS A 164 20.05 -11.01 -19.62
C HIS A 164 20.09 -9.47 -19.58
N LYS A 165 21.26 -8.87 -19.83
CA LYS A 165 21.44 -7.41 -19.73
C LYS A 165 20.54 -6.59 -20.65
N SER A 166 20.20 -7.13 -21.81
CA SER A 166 19.37 -6.46 -22.82
C SER A 166 17.87 -6.68 -22.61
N LEU A 167 17.47 -7.41 -21.57
CA LEU A 167 16.08 -7.76 -21.33
C LEU A 167 15.29 -6.53 -20.93
N GLU A 168 14.24 -6.22 -21.68
CA GLU A 168 13.32 -5.11 -21.45
C GLU A 168 12.00 -5.60 -20.86
N ARG A 169 11.55 -6.81 -21.23
CA ARG A 169 10.27 -7.37 -20.80
C ARG A 169 10.45 -8.81 -20.30
N LEU A 170 9.97 -9.07 -19.08
CA LEU A 170 10.00 -10.38 -18.44
C LEU A 170 8.61 -10.76 -17.93
N LYS A 171 7.99 -11.78 -18.52
CA LYS A 171 6.67 -12.27 -18.12
C LYS A 171 6.79 -13.63 -17.43
N LEU A 172 6.40 -13.71 -16.15
CA LEU A 172 6.55 -14.86 -15.26
C LEU A 172 5.23 -15.24 -14.56
N ASN A 173 4.08 -14.86 -15.12
CA ASN A 173 2.78 -15.06 -14.51
C ASN A 173 2.47 -16.55 -14.27
N HIS A 174 1.75 -16.86 -13.21
CA HIS A 174 1.24 -18.19 -12.87
C HIS A 174 2.35 -19.26 -12.80
N ASN A 175 3.42 -18.94 -12.07
CA ASN A 175 4.45 -19.88 -11.63
C ASN A 175 4.32 -20.12 -10.11
N ASP A 176 5.32 -20.75 -9.51
CA ASP A 176 5.43 -20.98 -8.06
C ASP A 176 6.46 -20.05 -7.39
N ILE A 177 6.72 -18.86 -7.95
CA ILE A 177 7.81 -17.98 -7.51
C ILE A 177 7.52 -17.43 -6.12
N ARG A 178 8.45 -17.65 -5.19
CA ARG A 178 8.35 -17.14 -3.81
C ARG A 178 9.27 -15.95 -3.53
N THR A 179 10.35 -15.83 -4.28
CA THR A 179 11.36 -14.79 -4.11
C THR A 179 11.77 -14.25 -5.47
N VAL A 180 11.68 -12.93 -5.63
CA VAL A 180 12.11 -12.21 -6.82
C VAL A 180 13.55 -11.76 -6.59
N ASN A 181 14.49 -12.43 -7.24
CA ASN A 181 15.91 -12.09 -7.26
C ASN A 181 16.24 -11.43 -8.59
N VAL A 182 15.85 -10.17 -8.74
CA VAL A 182 16.20 -9.32 -9.89
C VAL A 182 17.29 -8.37 -9.45
N ASP A 183 18.51 -8.57 -9.96
CA ASP A 183 19.63 -7.67 -9.70
C ASP A 183 19.57 -6.48 -10.67
N PRO A 184 19.29 -5.25 -10.22
CA PRO A 184 19.20 -4.08 -11.09
C PRO A 184 20.55 -3.72 -11.74
N GLN A 185 21.68 -4.20 -11.22
CA GLN A 185 22.99 -4.04 -11.86
C GLN A 185 23.19 -5.01 -13.03
N ILE A 186 22.43 -6.09 -13.08
CA ILE A 186 22.47 -7.09 -14.15
C ILE A 186 21.36 -6.82 -15.18
N LEU A 187 20.12 -6.61 -14.74
CA LEU A 187 18.96 -6.36 -15.61
C LEU A 187 18.74 -4.86 -15.84
N VAL A 188 19.79 -4.17 -16.30
CA VAL A 188 19.85 -2.70 -16.42
C VAL A 188 18.81 -2.08 -17.35
N ASN A 189 18.26 -2.86 -18.29
CA ASN A 189 17.29 -2.40 -19.29
C ASN A 189 15.86 -2.88 -19.02
N LEU A 190 15.61 -3.59 -17.90
CA LEU A 190 14.29 -4.17 -17.62
C LEU A 190 13.28 -3.06 -17.34
N LYS A 191 12.22 -3.01 -18.15
CA LYS A 191 11.13 -2.03 -18.05
C LYS A 191 9.84 -2.66 -17.52
N ILE A 192 9.59 -3.92 -17.86
CA ILE A 192 8.35 -4.63 -17.52
C ILE A 192 8.69 -5.97 -16.87
N LEU A 193 8.13 -6.19 -15.68
CA LEU A 193 8.18 -7.45 -14.94
C LEU A 193 6.75 -7.87 -14.54
N GLU A 194 6.24 -8.95 -15.11
CA GLU A 194 4.92 -9.49 -14.77
C GLU A 194 5.04 -10.75 -13.90
N LEU A 195 4.43 -10.73 -12.71
CA LEU A 195 4.51 -11.79 -11.69
C LEU A 195 3.14 -12.24 -11.17
N ARG A 196 2.04 -11.96 -11.86
CA ARG A 196 0.68 -12.27 -11.41
C ARG A 196 0.52 -13.76 -11.15
N GLY A 197 -0.24 -14.15 -10.12
CA GLY A 197 -0.51 -15.57 -9.83
C GLY A 197 0.68 -16.37 -9.29
N ASN A 198 1.74 -15.71 -8.81
CA ASN A 198 2.86 -16.35 -8.09
C ASN A 198 2.64 -16.33 -6.56
N ALA A 199 3.39 -17.17 -5.84
CA ALA A 199 3.37 -17.25 -4.38
C ALA A 199 4.32 -16.22 -3.70
N LEU A 200 4.32 -14.97 -4.17
CA LEU A 200 5.19 -13.91 -3.65
C LEU A 200 4.93 -13.67 -2.16
N ILE A 201 6.01 -13.58 -1.37
CA ILE A 201 5.93 -13.38 0.08
C ILE A 201 6.19 -11.90 0.45
N SER A 202 6.82 -11.11 -0.43
CA SER A 202 7.04 -9.67 -0.27
C SER A 202 7.35 -8.98 -1.60
N THR A 203 7.00 -7.69 -1.71
CA THR A 203 7.54 -6.75 -2.71
C THR A 203 8.63 -5.82 -2.14
N ALA A 204 8.89 -5.87 -0.82
CA ALA A 204 9.92 -5.08 -0.15
C ALA A 204 11.30 -5.77 -0.17
N ASP A 205 12.38 -4.98 -0.07
CA ASP A 205 13.74 -5.52 0.03
C ASP A 205 13.92 -6.33 1.32
N LEU A 206 13.89 -7.67 1.18
CA LEU A 206 14.06 -8.62 2.29
C LEU A 206 15.42 -8.49 3.00
N SER A 207 16.41 -7.81 2.39
CA SER A 207 17.67 -7.49 3.05
C SER A 207 17.46 -6.63 4.31
N LEU A 208 16.38 -5.85 4.36
CA LEU A 208 16.05 -4.95 5.47
C LEU A 208 15.41 -5.66 6.67
N ALA A 209 15.03 -6.93 6.53
CA ALA A 209 14.25 -7.65 7.54
C ALA A 209 14.96 -7.79 8.90
N GLU A 210 16.30 -7.88 8.93
CA GLU A 210 17.05 -7.94 10.20
C GLU A 210 16.99 -6.61 10.95
N TRP A 211 17.09 -5.49 10.24
CA TRP A 211 16.92 -4.16 10.84
C TRP A 211 15.49 -4.00 11.37
N GLY A 212 14.48 -4.32 10.55
CA GLY A 212 13.09 -4.26 10.98
C GLY A 212 12.82 -5.11 12.21
N ARG A 213 13.41 -6.30 12.30
CA ARG A 213 13.27 -7.15 13.48
C ARG A 213 13.83 -6.50 14.75
N LYS A 214 14.96 -5.78 14.67
CA LYS A 214 15.53 -5.07 15.82
C LYS A 214 14.61 -3.95 16.29
N GLU A 215 14.05 -3.17 15.37
CA GLU A 215 13.08 -2.10 15.70
C GLU A 215 11.78 -2.66 16.28
N ILE A 216 11.26 -3.78 15.74
CA ILE A 216 10.06 -4.44 16.26
C ILE A 216 10.27 -4.89 17.71
N VAL A 217 11.43 -5.48 18.04
CA VAL A 217 11.75 -5.87 19.43
C VAL A 217 11.79 -4.65 20.36
N LEU A 218 12.29 -3.50 19.89
CA LEU A 218 12.23 -2.25 20.68
C LEU A 218 10.79 -1.78 20.87
N ALA A 219 9.99 -1.81 19.80
CA ALA A 219 8.59 -1.41 19.85
C ALA A 219 7.75 -2.32 20.76
N GLU A 220 8.00 -3.64 20.79
CA GLU A 220 7.33 -4.56 21.72
C GLU A 220 7.49 -4.13 23.19
N ASN A 221 8.66 -3.61 23.57
CA ASN A 221 8.89 -3.10 24.93
C ASN A 221 8.04 -1.86 25.23
N GLU A 222 7.80 -1.02 24.22
CA GLU A 222 7.00 0.20 24.31
C GLU A 222 5.51 -0.03 23.99
N MET A 223 5.07 -1.28 23.76
CA MET A 223 3.68 -1.61 23.42
C MET A 223 3.02 -2.53 24.46
N PRO A 224 2.91 -2.08 25.73
CA PRO A 224 2.48 -2.93 26.84
C PRO A 224 1.04 -3.46 26.70
N GLY A 225 0.18 -2.73 25.99
CA GLY A 225 -1.20 -3.14 25.72
C GLY A 225 -1.25 -4.40 24.85
N LEU A 226 -0.56 -4.37 23.70
CA LEU A 226 -0.47 -5.52 22.81
C LEU A 226 0.24 -6.71 23.48
N MET A 227 1.34 -6.46 24.21
CA MET A 227 2.05 -7.53 24.92
C MET A 227 1.16 -8.20 25.98
N SER A 228 0.33 -7.41 26.67
CA SER A 228 -0.63 -7.93 27.65
C SER A 228 -1.75 -8.73 26.98
N ILE A 229 -2.25 -8.28 25.82
CA ILE A 229 -3.22 -9.02 25.00
C ILE A 229 -2.65 -10.36 24.55
N ARG A 230 -1.41 -10.40 24.03
CA ARG A 230 -0.74 -11.67 23.65
C ARG A 230 -0.69 -12.64 24.83
N LYS A 231 -0.31 -12.17 26.02
CA LYS A 231 -0.26 -13.00 27.23
C LYS A 231 -1.64 -13.53 27.63
N LYS A 232 -2.69 -12.69 27.54
CA LYS A 232 -4.04 -13.03 27.99
C LYS A 232 -4.78 -13.92 26.99
N TYR A 233 -4.67 -13.63 25.69
CA TYR A 233 -5.49 -14.20 24.62
C TYR A 233 -4.72 -15.08 23.62
N GLY A 234 -3.39 -15.09 23.68
CA GLY A 234 -2.53 -15.96 22.86
C GLY A 234 -2.69 -17.45 23.17
N PRO A 235 -2.58 -17.90 24.44
CA PRO A 235 -2.75 -19.32 24.77
C PRO A 235 -4.07 -19.95 24.30
N PRO A 236 -5.25 -19.31 24.47
CA PRO A 236 -6.51 -19.86 23.95
C PRO A 236 -6.68 -19.70 22.43
N LYS A 237 -5.82 -18.94 21.74
CA LYS A 237 -5.91 -18.63 20.30
C LYS A 237 -7.32 -18.17 19.89
N VAL A 238 -7.81 -17.11 20.55
CA VAL A 238 -9.21 -16.65 20.40
C VAL A 238 -9.61 -16.24 18.98
N LEU A 239 -8.65 -15.89 18.12
CA LEU A 239 -8.88 -15.52 16.72
C LEU A 239 -8.67 -16.70 15.75
N LYS A 240 -8.56 -17.94 16.24
CA LYS A 240 -8.40 -19.12 15.38
C LYS A 240 -9.50 -19.19 14.32
N GLY A 241 -9.10 -19.22 13.05
CA GLY A 241 -9.98 -19.27 11.88
C GLY A 241 -10.37 -17.89 11.31
N ALA A 242 -9.98 -16.81 11.97
CA ALA A 242 -10.09 -15.46 11.41
C ALA A 242 -9.09 -15.29 10.27
N ARG A 243 -9.54 -14.71 9.16
CA ARG A 243 -8.76 -14.26 8.00
C ARG A 243 -8.93 -12.76 7.93
N ILE A 244 -7.97 -12.04 8.51
CA ILE A 244 -8.02 -10.58 8.68
C ILE A 244 -7.25 -9.95 7.53
N THR A 245 -7.95 -9.23 6.67
CA THR A 245 -7.29 -8.29 5.76
C THR A 245 -7.13 -6.94 6.47
N GLY A 246 -5.91 -6.41 6.47
CA GLY A 246 -5.58 -5.12 7.06
C GLY A 246 -5.19 -4.10 6.00
N CYS A 247 -5.78 -2.91 6.07
CA CYS A 247 -5.35 -1.73 5.32
C CYS A 247 -5.01 -0.62 6.32
N LEU A 248 -3.73 -0.50 6.67
CA LEU A 248 -3.23 0.43 7.68
C LEU A 248 -1.75 0.66 7.41
N HIS A 249 -1.26 1.89 7.61
CA HIS A 249 0.15 2.28 7.52
C HIS A 249 1.11 1.14 7.94
N MET A 250 1.95 0.65 7.02
CA MET A 250 2.83 -0.50 7.27
C MET A 250 4.11 -0.06 8.02
N THR A 251 3.98 0.18 9.32
CA THR A 251 5.04 0.68 10.22
C THR A 251 5.58 -0.42 11.15
N VAL A 252 6.64 -0.11 11.91
CA VAL A 252 7.14 -0.95 13.01
C VAL A 252 6.06 -1.21 14.06
N GLN A 253 5.21 -0.23 14.37
CA GLN A 253 4.12 -0.41 15.33
C GLN A 253 3.06 -1.38 14.78
N THR A 254 2.73 -1.24 13.49
CA THR A 254 1.77 -2.11 12.80
C THR A 254 2.29 -3.55 12.70
N ALA A 255 3.60 -3.72 12.55
CA ALA A 255 4.22 -5.04 12.62
C ALA A 255 3.94 -5.75 13.96
N VAL A 256 3.97 -5.03 15.09
CA VAL A 256 3.62 -5.59 16.41
C VAL A 256 2.13 -5.93 16.49
N LEU A 257 1.25 -5.12 15.87
CA LEU A 257 -0.18 -5.43 15.74
C LEU A 257 -0.41 -6.72 14.93
N ILE A 258 0.18 -6.84 13.74
CA ILE A 258 0.09 -8.02 12.88
C ILE A 258 0.52 -9.27 13.64
N GLU A 259 1.69 -9.25 14.28
CA GLU A 259 2.17 -10.38 15.07
C GLU A 259 1.30 -10.69 16.29
N THR A 260 0.60 -9.69 16.84
CA THR A 260 -0.38 -9.92 17.90
C THR A 260 -1.61 -10.65 17.38
N LEU A 261 -2.14 -10.26 16.22
CA LEU A 261 -3.28 -10.96 15.59
C LEU A 261 -2.93 -12.42 15.26
N VAL A 262 -1.74 -12.64 14.70
CA VAL A 262 -1.20 -13.99 14.43
C VAL A 262 -1.00 -14.78 15.72
N GLU A 263 -0.43 -14.17 16.77
CA GLU A 263 -0.27 -14.82 18.08
C GLU A 263 -1.62 -15.16 18.71
N LEU A 264 -2.69 -14.44 18.39
CA LEU A 264 -4.05 -14.77 18.82
C LEU A 264 -4.72 -15.83 17.92
N GLY A 265 -4.07 -16.29 16.85
CA GLY A 265 -4.52 -17.39 16.00
C GLY A 265 -5.12 -16.98 14.65
N ALA A 266 -5.09 -15.70 14.29
CA ALA A 266 -5.56 -15.24 12.99
C ALA A 266 -4.57 -15.56 11.86
N GLU A 267 -5.09 -15.75 10.65
CA GLU A 267 -4.36 -15.57 9.40
C GLU A 267 -4.50 -14.11 8.96
N VAL A 268 -3.42 -13.49 8.50
CA VAL A 268 -3.36 -12.05 8.22
C VAL A 268 -2.74 -11.80 6.85
N GLN A 269 -3.26 -10.83 6.10
CA GLN A 269 -2.64 -10.23 4.91
C GLN A 269 -2.72 -8.71 5.06
N TRP A 270 -1.74 -7.97 4.54
CA TRP A 270 -1.62 -6.54 4.83
C TRP A 270 -1.28 -5.69 3.62
N SER A 271 -1.93 -4.53 3.51
CA SER A 271 -1.57 -3.40 2.65
C SER A 271 -1.44 -2.12 3.47
N SER A 272 -0.71 -1.15 2.95
CA SER A 272 -0.68 0.21 3.53
C SER A 272 -1.98 0.95 3.20
N CYS A 273 -2.34 1.96 4.00
CA CYS A 273 -3.41 2.92 3.68
C CYS A 273 -2.87 4.28 3.17
N ASN A 274 -1.56 4.37 2.93
CA ASN A 274 -0.94 5.57 2.37
C ASN A 274 0.41 5.27 1.71
N ILE A 275 0.58 5.78 0.49
CA ILE A 275 1.74 5.54 -0.37
C ILE A 275 3.09 5.96 0.23
N PHE A 276 3.15 6.87 1.20
CA PHE A 276 4.41 7.34 1.81
C PHE A 276 4.64 6.86 3.24
N SER A 277 3.70 6.12 3.81
CA SER A 277 3.71 5.77 5.23
C SER A 277 4.44 4.48 5.56
N THR A 278 4.66 3.62 4.56
CA THR A 278 5.34 2.34 4.75
C THR A 278 6.77 2.54 5.26
N GLN A 279 7.16 1.74 6.24
CA GLN A 279 8.54 1.58 6.68
C GLN A 279 9.04 0.24 6.13
N ASP A 280 9.80 0.28 5.03
CA ASP A 280 10.16 -0.92 4.25
C ASP A 280 10.86 -2.00 5.08
N HIS A 281 11.65 -1.60 6.09
CA HIS A 281 12.29 -2.53 7.01
C HIS A 281 11.27 -3.29 7.87
N ALA A 282 10.19 -2.64 8.32
CA ALA A 282 9.10 -3.30 9.03
C ALA A 282 8.31 -4.25 8.11
N ALA A 283 7.98 -3.80 6.89
CA ALA A 283 7.32 -4.62 5.88
C ALA A 283 8.13 -5.89 5.58
N ALA A 284 9.43 -5.74 5.31
CA ALA A 284 10.35 -6.86 5.08
C ALA A 284 10.44 -7.81 6.29
N ALA A 285 10.46 -7.26 7.51
CA ALA A 285 10.54 -8.06 8.74
C ALA A 285 9.29 -8.89 9.01
N ILE A 286 8.10 -8.41 8.62
CA ILE A 286 6.84 -9.17 8.69
C ILE A 286 6.75 -10.18 7.54
N ALA A 287 7.08 -9.77 6.32
CA ALA A 287 7.10 -10.69 5.19
C ALA A 287 8.00 -11.90 5.43
N LYS A 288 9.17 -11.70 6.06
CA LYS A 288 10.09 -12.78 6.46
C LYS A 288 9.49 -13.80 7.43
N THR A 289 8.44 -13.46 8.18
CA THR A 289 7.72 -14.42 9.04
C THR A 289 6.73 -15.29 8.27
N GLY A 290 6.49 -14.99 6.99
CA GLY A 290 5.57 -15.70 6.10
C GLY A 290 4.18 -15.06 5.97
N VAL A 291 3.93 -13.94 6.66
CA VAL A 291 2.71 -13.13 6.52
C VAL A 291 2.79 -12.29 5.25
N PRO A 292 1.83 -12.39 4.31
CA PRO A 292 1.84 -11.58 3.09
C PRO A 292 1.70 -10.07 3.39
N VAL A 293 2.63 -9.27 2.85
CA VAL A 293 2.62 -7.81 2.93
C VAL A 293 2.82 -7.23 1.54
N TYR A 294 1.86 -6.42 1.10
CA TYR A 294 1.85 -5.70 -0.17
C TYR A 294 1.91 -4.21 0.16
N ALA A 295 3.12 -3.73 0.45
CA ALA A 295 3.35 -2.33 0.79
C ALA A 295 4.84 -1.96 0.66
N TRP A 296 5.14 -0.79 0.13
CA TRP A 296 6.46 -0.16 0.15
C TRP A 296 6.34 1.37 0.18
N LYS A 297 7.41 2.06 0.54
CA LYS A 297 7.41 3.52 0.56
C LYS A 297 7.55 4.08 -0.85
N GLY A 298 6.62 4.95 -1.24
CA GLY A 298 6.60 5.62 -2.54
C GLY A 298 5.84 4.86 -3.63
N GLU A 299 4.84 4.05 -3.26
CA GLU A 299 3.88 3.46 -4.21
C GLU A 299 3.28 4.53 -5.13
N THR A 300 2.97 4.17 -6.39
CA THR A 300 2.03 4.96 -7.20
C THR A 300 0.59 4.73 -6.74
N GLU A 301 -0.34 5.59 -7.18
CA GLU A 301 -1.77 5.40 -6.88
C GLU A 301 -2.31 4.08 -7.47
N GLU A 302 -1.82 3.65 -8.63
CA GLU A 302 -2.19 2.36 -9.22
C GLU A 302 -1.64 1.18 -8.40
N GLU A 303 -0.38 1.28 -7.96
CA GLU A 303 0.26 0.26 -7.11
C GLU A 303 -0.44 0.15 -5.75
N TYR A 304 -0.86 1.28 -5.17
CA TYR A 304 -1.61 1.34 -3.93
C TYR A 304 -2.93 0.54 -4.01
N ILE A 305 -3.73 0.79 -5.05
CA ILE A 305 -4.98 0.06 -5.26
C ILE A 305 -4.70 -1.43 -5.52
N TRP A 306 -3.69 -1.74 -6.32
CA TRP A 306 -3.27 -3.13 -6.56
C TRP A 306 -2.89 -3.85 -5.27
N CYS A 307 -2.17 -3.18 -4.37
CA CYS A 307 -1.78 -3.73 -3.07
C CYS A 307 -3.00 -4.09 -2.21
N ILE A 308 -4.01 -3.22 -2.14
CA ILE A 308 -5.27 -3.49 -1.44
C ILE A 308 -5.95 -4.73 -2.05
N GLU A 309 -6.03 -4.82 -3.38
CA GLU A 309 -6.65 -5.95 -4.09
C GLU A 309 -5.95 -7.29 -3.81
N GLN A 310 -4.63 -7.31 -3.60
CA GLN A 310 -3.90 -8.54 -3.26
C GLN A 310 -4.26 -9.11 -1.88
N THR A 311 -4.83 -8.30 -0.99
CA THR A 311 -5.16 -8.74 0.38
C THR A 311 -6.51 -9.46 0.49
N LEU A 312 -7.32 -9.46 -0.57
CA LEU A 312 -8.74 -9.85 -0.49
C LEU A 312 -8.97 -11.37 -0.39
N VAL A 313 -8.08 -12.17 -0.98
CA VAL A 313 -8.20 -13.63 -1.04
C VAL A 313 -6.97 -14.27 -0.40
N PHE A 314 -7.20 -15.25 0.47
CA PHE A 314 -6.15 -15.97 1.20
C PHE A 314 -5.72 -17.23 0.44
N ARG A 315 -4.61 -17.84 0.88
CA ARG A 315 -3.96 -18.98 0.19
C ARG A 315 -4.84 -20.21 -0.02
N ASP A 316 -5.95 -20.34 0.70
CA ASP A 316 -6.91 -21.44 0.55
C ASP A 316 -8.06 -21.09 -0.42
N ASP A 317 -7.87 -20.08 -1.28
CA ASP A 317 -8.86 -19.49 -2.19
C ASP A 317 -10.11 -18.93 -1.48
N LYS A 318 -10.05 -18.72 -0.16
CA LYS A 318 -11.15 -18.11 0.59
C LYS A 318 -10.94 -16.61 0.76
N PRO A 319 -12.01 -15.80 0.65
CA PRO A 319 -11.92 -14.40 0.96
C PRO A 319 -11.67 -14.18 2.46
N PHE A 320 -11.21 -12.98 2.81
CA PHE A 320 -11.19 -12.51 4.19
C PHE A 320 -12.55 -12.70 4.87
N ASN A 321 -12.56 -12.79 6.21
CA ASN A 321 -13.78 -12.84 7.01
C ASN A 321 -13.82 -11.78 8.12
N LEU A 322 -12.79 -10.94 8.21
CA LEU A 322 -12.74 -9.72 9.00
C LEU A 322 -11.91 -8.66 8.25
N ILE A 323 -12.26 -7.40 8.46
CA ILE A 323 -11.52 -6.24 7.94
C ILE A 323 -10.98 -5.44 9.13
N LEU A 324 -9.73 -4.98 9.03
CA LEU A 324 -9.14 -3.98 9.91
C LEU A 324 -8.69 -2.81 9.02
N ASP A 325 -9.31 -1.64 9.21
CA ASP A 325 -9.18 -0.51 8.28
C ASP A 325 -8.74 0.78 9.01
N ASP A 326 -8.06 1.62 8.25
CA ASP A 326 -7.62 2.96 8.62
C ASP A 326 -7.83 3.87 7.40
N GLY A 327 -8.86 4.70 7.48
CA GLY A 327 -9.25 5.63 6.40
C GLY A 327 -10.47 5.17 5.60
N GLY A 328 -10.72 3.86 5.56
CA GLY A 328 -11.89 3.25 4.94
C GLY A 328 -11.71 2.87 3.47
N ASP A 329 -10.49 2.89 2.93
CA ASP A 329 -10.22 2.62 1.51
C ASP A 329 -10.51 1.16 1.15
N LEU A 330 -10.06 0.22 1.99
CA LEU A 330 -10.35 -1.20 1.81
C LEU A 330 -11.85 -1.47 1.96
N THR A 331 -12.48 -0.88 2.97
CA THR A 331 -13.93 -0.95 3.18
C THR A 331 -14.69 -0.47 1.95
N ASN A 332 -14.32 0.69 1.41
CA ASN A 332 -14.94 1.26 0.21
C ASN A 332 -14.79 0.32 -0.98
N LEU A 333 -13.56 -0.08 -1.30
CA LEU A 333 -13.23 -0.91 -2.45
C LEU A 333 -14.01 -2.22 -2.42
N VAL A 334 -14.07 -2.91 -1.28
CA VAL A 334 -14.81 -4.16 -1.15
C VAL A 334 -16.32 -3.93 -1.22
N HIS A 335 -16.87 -2.90 -0.57
CA HIS A 335 -18.31 -2.65 -0.60
C HIS A 335 -18.83 -2.31 -2.00
N THR A 336 -18.00 -1.69 -2.84
CA THR A 336 -18.36 -1.27 -4.20
C THR A 336 -17.99 -2.30 -5.27
N LYS A 337 -16.72 -2.75 -5.31
CA LYS A 337 -16.21 -3.61 -6.40
C LYS A 337 -16.30 -5.10 -6.10
N TYR A 338 -16.10 -5.50 -4.84
CA TYR A 338 -16.04 -6.91 -4.44
C TYR A 338 -17.05 -7.32 -3.36
N PRO A 339 -18.33 -6.92 -3.48
CA PRO A 339 -19.30 -7.18 -2.42
C PRO A 339 -19.58 -8.67 -2.19
N GLN A 340 -19.26 -9.54 -3.15
CA GLN A 340 -19.33 -11.00 -3.01
C GLN A 340 -18.46 -11.54 -1.87
N TYR A 341 -17.33 -10.88 -1.56
CA TYR A 341 -16.43 -11.30 -0.49
C TYR A 341 -16.97 -10.97 0.91
N LEU A 342 -17.95 -10.07 1.02
CA LEU A 342 -18.56 -9.70 2.31
C LEU A 342 -19.54 -10.75 2.85
N LYS A 343 -19.88 -11.78 2.07
CA LYS A 343 -20.88 -12.79 2.46
C LYS A 343 -20.50 -13.56 3.74
N GLU A 344 -19.22 -13.84 3.94
CA GLU A 344 -18.70 -14.51 5.15
C GLU A 344 -17.99 -13.54 6.11
N CYS A 345 -17.95 -12.24 5.78
CA CYS A 345 -17.32 -11.23 6.61
C CYS A 345 -18.17 -10.96 7.86
N ARG A 346 -17.56 -11.15 9.04
CA ARG A 346 -18.23 -10.95 10.33
C ARG A 346 -18.25 -9.51 10.79
N GLY A 347 -17.47 -8.64 10.15
CA GLY A 347 -17.44 -7.21 10.45
C GLY A 347 -16.10 -6.57 10.13
N LEU A 348 -16.05 -5.27 10.39
CA LEU A 348 -14.86 -4.45 10.23
C LEU A 348 -14.60 -3.57 11.46
N SER A 349 -13.35 -3.22 11.72
CA SER A 349 -12.99 -2.18 12.69
C SER A 349 -12.25 -1.04 11.99
N GLU A 350 -12.62 0.20 12.32
CA GLU A 350 -12.08 1.40 11.66
C GLU A 350 -11.47 2.35 12.71
N GLU A 351 -10.23 2.74 12.47
CA GLU A 351 -9.42 3.50 13.42
C GLU A 351 -9.56 5.02 13.33
N THR A 352 -9.95 5.56 12.17
CA THR A 352 -9.81 7.00 11.91
C THR A 352 -11.13 7.73 11.89
N THR A 353 -11.06 9.03 12.20
CA THR A 353 -12.23 9.92 12.14
C THR A 353 -12.82 9.95 10.73
N THR A 354 -11.96 9.97 9.72
CA THR A 354 -12.34 10.00 8.30
C THR A 354 -13.07 8.73 7.87
N GLY A 355 -12.51 7.56 8.15
CA GLY A 355 -13.16 6.30 7.85
C GLY A 355 -14.46 6.12 8.62
N VAL A 356 -14.52 6.53 9.90
CA VAL A 356 -15.76 6.50 10.69
C VAL A 356 -16.85 7.41 10.11
N HIS A 357 -16.52 8.63 9.69
CA HIS A 357 -17.48 9.48 9.00
C HIS A 357 -18.04 8.83 7.73
N ASN A 358 -17.19 8.14 6.97
CA ASN A 358 -17.61 7.36 5.82
C ASN A 358 -18.54 6.21 6.22
N LEU A 359 -18.23 5.46 7.28
CA LEU A 359 -19.10 4.39 7.78
C LEU A 359 -20.49 4.89 8.18
N TYR A 360 -20.59 6.05 8.87
CA TYR A 360 -21.88 6.65 9.20
C TYR A 360 -22.65 7.10 7.96
N ARG A 361 -21.96 7.62 6.94
CA ARG A 361 -22.57 7.94 5.64
C ARG A 361 -23.13 6.68 4.98
N MET A 362 -22.33 5.62 4.88
CA MET A 362 -22.75 4.34 4.31
C MET A 362 -23.92 3.71 5.08
N MET A 363 -23.93 3.82 6.41
CA MET A 363 -25.04 3.37 7.25
C MET A 363 -26.33 4.15 6.93
N LYS A 364 -26.24 5.48 6.82
CA LYS A 364 -27.39 6.35 6.49
C LYS A 364 -27.94 6.09 5.08
N GLU A 365 -27.06 5.77 4.14
CA GLU A 365 -27.40 5.44 2.75
C GLU A 365 -27.86 3.99 2.55
N GLY A 366 -27.72 3.14 3.59
CA GLY A 366 -28.06 1.71 3.50
C GLY A 366 -27.07 0.90 2.66
N THR A 367 -25.86 1.41 2.43
CA THR A 367 -24.82 0.78 1.62
C THR A 367 -23.80 -0.03 2.45
N LEU A 368 -23.76 0.17 3.77
CA LEU A 368 -22.96 -0.63 4.70
C LEU A 368 -23.52 -2.06 4.79
N LYS A 369 -22.69 -3.08 4.51
CA LYS A 369 -23.13 -4.49 4.36
C LYS A 369 -22.77 -5.39 5.54
N VAL A 370 -21.87 -4.94 6.42
CA VAL A 370 -21.38 -5.70 7.58
C VAL A 370 -21.36 -4.80 8.83
N PRO A 371 -21.42 -5.36 10.06
CA PRO A 371 -21.25 -4.55 11.26
C PRO A 371 -19.86 -3.92 11.32
N ALA A 372 -19.79 -2.69 11.84
CA ALA A 372 -18.55 -1.94 12.00
C ALA A 372 -18.34 -1.53 13.46
N ILE A 373 -17.13 -1.67 13.98
CA ILE A 373 -16.73 -1.07 15.26
C ILE A 373 -15.93 0.20 14.98
N ASN A 374 -16.44 1.33 15.45
CA ASN A 374 -15.77 2.60 15.52
C ASN A 374 -14.71 2.55 16.63
N VAL A 375 -13.46 2.30 16.24
CA VAL A 375 -12.32 2.31 17.16
C VAL A 375 -11.86 3.74 17.41
N ASN A 376 -11.96 4.63 16.43
CA ASN A 376 -11.54 6.03 16.53
C ASN A 376 -12.08 6.72 17.79
N ASP A 377 -13.37 6.54 18.08
CA ASP A 377 -14.06 7.24 19.16
C ASP A 377 -13.92 6.55 20.52
N SER A 378 -13.15 5.45 20.60
CA SER A 378 -12.70 4.90 21.88
C SER A 378 -11.86 5.94 22.61
N VAL A 379 -11.98 5.97 23.94
CA VAL A 379 -11.38 7.02 24.76
C VAL A 379 -9.86 6.96 24.68
N THR A 380 -9.34 5.76 24.85
CA THR A 380 -7.92 5.48 24.76
C THR A 380 -7.37 5.63 23.35
N LYS A 381 -8.22 5.67 22.32
CA LYS A 381 -7.81 6.00 20.95
C LYS A 381 -7.76 7.52 20.79
N SER A 382 -8.91 8.20 20.73
CA SER A 382 -8.95 9.61 20.29
C SER A 382 -8.09 10.56 21.14
N LYS A 383 -8.03 10.38 22.48
CA LYS A 383 -7.25 11.28 23.35
C LYS A 383 -5.79 10.93 23.46
N PHE A 384 -5.39 9.72 23.10
CA PHE A 384 -3.98 9.36 23.14
C PHE A 384 -3.36 9.45 21.77
N ASP A 385 -3.97 8.81 20.78
CA ASP A 385 -3.53 8.80 19.41
C ASP A 385 -3.61 10.20 18.79
N ASN A 386 -4.84 10.69 18.56
CA ASN A 386 -5.03 11.93 17.84
C ASN A 386 -4.46 13.14 18.60
N LEU A 387 -4.46 13.13 19.94
CA LEU A 387 -3.95 14.26 20.72
C LEU A 387 -2.48 14.11 21.13
N TYR A 388 -2.09 13.07 21.87
CA TYR A 388 -0.69 12.94 22.31
C TYR A 388 0.23 12.48 21.19
N GLY A 389 -0.23 11.61 20.29
CA GLY A 389 0.55 11.15 19.15
C GLY A 389 0.85 12.24 18.13
N CYS A 390 -0.13 13.07 17.78
CA CYS A 390 0.12 14.26 16.96
C CYS A 390 0.99 15.29 17.68
N ARG A 391 0.89 15.41 19.01
CA ARG A 391 1.76 16.30 19.80
C ARG A 391 3.23 15.90 19.71
N GLU A 392 3.53 14.61 19.69
CA GLU A 392 4.90 14.11 19.54
C GLU A 392 5.36 14.16 18.07
N SER A 393 4.49 13.75 17.13
CA SER A 393 4.91 13.42 15.76
C SER A 393 4.81 14.56 14.74
N LEU A 394 3.98 15.59 14.96
CA LEU A 394 3.90 16.74 14.05
C LEU A 394 5.26 17.45 13.93
N ILE A 395 5.84 17.78 15.08
CA ILE A 395 7.11 18.51 15.15
C ILE A 395 8.25 17.67 14.58
N ASP A 396 8.24 16.35 14.78
CA ASP A 396 9.23 15.45 14.18
C ASP A 396 9.18 15.56 12.64
N GLY A 397 7.99 15.44 12.05
CA GLY A 397 7.78 15.61 10.61
C GLY A 397 8.30 16.95 10.07
N ILE A 398 7.90 18.07 10.69
CA ILE A 398 8.33 19.41 10.27
C ILE A 398 9.86 19.55 10.39
N LYS A 399 10.45 19.06 11.48
CA LYS A 399 11.89 19.19 11.74
C LYS A 399 12.72 18.34 10.80
N ARG A 400 12.39 17.07 10.58
CA ARG A 400 13.12 16.23 9.61
C ARG A 400 13.02 16.76 8.20
N ALA A 401 11.86 17.32 7.84
CA ALA A 401 11.66 17.92 6.54
C ALA A 401 12.51 19.19 6.33
N THR A 402 12.57 20.08 7.33
CA THR A 402 13.02 21.46 7.08
C THR A 402 14.18 21.95 7.94
N ASP A 403 14.47 21.30 9.07
CA ASP A 403 15.39 21.77 10.11
C ASP A 403 15.10 23.20 10.64
N ILE A 404 13.92 23.74 10.34
CA ILE A 404 13.56 25.13 10.67
C ILE A 404 13.26 25.27 12.17
N MET A 405 13.74 26.38 12.74
CA MET A 405 13.46 26.78 14.12
C MET A 405 12.00 27.21 14.31
N ILE A 406 11.30 26.61 15.27
CA ILE A 406 9.89 26.90 15.57
C ILE A 406 9.74 28.13 16.49
N ALA A 407 10.65 28.30 17.45
CA ALA A 407 10.58 29.37 18.44
C ALA A 407 10.51 30.76 17.79
N GLY A 408 9.55 31.57 18.24
CA GLY A 408 9.31 32.92 17.74
C GLY A 408 8.51 33.02 16.43
N LYS A 409 8.35 31.90 15.69
CA LYS A 409 7.53 31.89 14.47
C LYS A 409 6.05 31.93 14.78
N VAL A 410 5.27 32.51 13.87
CA VAL A 410 3.81 32.40 13.90
C VAL A 410 3.39 31.09 13.24
N CYS A 411 2.72 30.23 13.99
CA CYS A 411 2.28 28.91 13.53
C CYS A 411 0.75 28.88 13.49
N VAL A 412 0.17 28.60 12.34
CA VAL A 412 -1.28 28.55 12.14
C VAL A 412 -1.71 27.09 12.14
N VAL A 413 -2.63 26.73 13.03
CA VAL A 413 -3.25 25.40 13.10
C VAL A 413 -4.71 25.53 12.69
N ALA A 414 -5.07 24.90 11.57
CA ALA A 414 -6.44 24.90 11.08
C ALA A 414 -7.20 23.69 11.62
N GLY A 415 -8.23 23.94 12.41
CA GLY A 415 -8.95 22.93 13.19
C GLY A 415 -8.41 22.82 14.61
N TYR A 416 -9.30 22.64 15.58
CA TYR A 416 -8.94 22.49 16.99
C TYR A 416 -9.71 21.32 17.64
N GLY A 417 -9.92 20.26 16.87
CA GLY A 417 -10.23 18.91 17.38
C GLY A 417 -9.03 18.31 18.12
N ASP A 418 -9.02 16.99 18.33
CA ASP A 418 -7.93 16.35 19.10
C ASP A 418 -6.55 16.47 18.41
N VAL A 419 -6.49 16.28 17.08
CA VAL A 419 -5.29 16.50 16.25
C VAL A 419 -4.81 17.94 16.35
N GLY A 420 -5.71 18.91 16.17
CA GLY A 420 -5.41 20.34 16.29
C GLY A 420 -4.93 20.74 17.68
N LYS A 421 -5.52 20.17 18.75
CA LYS A 421 -5.09 20.38 20.15
C LYS A 421 -3.67 19.87 20.37
N GLY A 422 -3.36 18.64 19.94
CA GLY A 422 -2.00 18.08 20.03
C GLY A 422 -0.98 18.91 19.25
N SER A 423 -1.34 19.27 18.02
CA SER A 423 -0.54 20.11 17.11
C SER A 423 -0.22 21.46 17.73
N ALA A 424 -1.22 22.19 18.22
CA ALA A 424 -1.07 23.50 18.86
C ALA A 424 -0.21 23.42 20.13
N GLN A 425 -0.40 22.38 20.96
CA GLN A 425 0.41 22.15 22.16
C GLN A 425 1.89 21.96 21.81
N SER A 426 2.21 21.15 20.79
CA SER A 426 3.58 20.86 20.38
C SER A 426 4.32 22.10 19.86
N LEU A 427 3.66 22.89 19.01
CA LEU A 427 4.20 24.12 18.45
C LEU A 427 4.46 25.15 19.54
N ARG A 428 3.50 25.32 20.47
CA ARG A 428 3.64 26.22 21.62
C ARG A 428 4.78 25.78 22.56
N ALA A 429 4.92 24.48 22.81
CA ALA A 429 5.97 23.94 23.67
C ALA A 429 7.38 24.27 23.15
N LEU A 430 7.55 24.37 21.83
CA LEU A 430 8.79 24.83 21.18
C LEU A 430 8.88 26.35 20.99
N GLY A 431 8.03 27.14 21.65
CA GLY A 431 8.05 28.60 21.60
C GLY A 431 7.40 29.20 20.35
N GLY A 432 6.64 28.42 19.59
CA GLY A 432 5.82 28.91 18.47
C GLY A 432 4.66 29.77 18.97
N ARG A 433 4.37 30.85 18.25
CA ARG A 433 3.23 31.74 18.50
C ARG A 433 2.03 31.20 17.71
N VAL A 434 1.20 30.41 18.39
CA VAL A 434 0.15 29.64 17.73
C VAL A 434 -1.13 30.47 17.53
N ILE A 435 -1.61 30.48 16.29
CA ILE A 435 -2.94 30.97 15.88
C ILE A 435 -3.77 29.76 15.48
N VAL A 436 -5.04 29.73 15.88
CA VAL A 436 -5.99 28.68 15.53
C VAL A 436 -7.06 29.23 14.59
N THR A 437 -7.49 28.44 13.61
CA THR A 437 -8.71 28.71 12.84
C THR A 437 -9.74 27.63 13.13
N GLU A 438 -10.98 28.01 13.45
CA GLU A 438 -12.04 27.06 13.77
C GLU A 438 -13.41 27.53 13.27
N ILE A 439 -14.24 26.54 12.91
CA ILE A 439 -15.65 26.72 12.56
C ILE A 439 -16.56 26.30 13.71
N ASP A 440 -16.12 25.37 14.57
CA ASP A 440 -16.89 24.92 15.73
C ASP A 440 -16.68 25.91 16.90
N PRO A 441 -17.75 26.58 17.39
CA PRO A 441 -17.63 27.55 18.47
C PRO A 441 -17.16 26.93 19.80
N ILE A 442 -17.41 25.64 20.05
CA ILE A 442 -16.94 24.95 21.25
C ILE A 442 -15.42 24.78 21.19
N ASN A 443 -14.90 24.28 20.06
CA ASN A 443 -13.45 24.13 19.88
C ASN A 443 -12.74 25.49 19.82
N ALA A 444 -13.33 26.48 19.15
CA ALA A 444 -12.82 27.85 19.14
C ALA A 444 -12.74 28.44 20.56
N LEU A 445 -13.79 28.27 21.37
CA LEU A 445 -13.77 28.71 22.76
C LEU A 445 -12.69 27.97 23.57
N GLN A 446 -12.52 26.66 23.36
CA GLN A 446 -11.44 25.90 24.00
C GLN A 446 -10.04 26.41 23.60
N ALA A 447 -9.83 26.76 22.33
CA ALA A 447 -8.57 27.34 21.86
C ALA A 447 -8.29 28.69 22.52
N ALA A 448 -9.29 29.57 22.56
CA ALA A 448 -9.19 30.86 23.22
C ALA A 448 -8.92 30.72 24.73
N MET A 449 -9.60 29.78 25.41
CA MET A 449 -9.37 29.50 26.84
C MET A 449 -8.02 28.87 27.13
N ALA A 450 -7.42 28.17 26.16
CA ALA A 450 -6.05 27.71 26.23
C ALA A 450 -5.01 28.83 25.97
N GLY A 451 -5.46 30.02 25.55
CA GLY A 451 -4.61 31.20 25.31
C GLY A 451 -4.10 31.35 23.88
N TYR A 452 -4.75 30.70 22.91
CA TYR A 452 -4.46 30.86 21.49
C TYR A 452 -5.29 32.01 20.89
N GLU A 453 -4.70 32.78 19.96
CA GLU A 453 -5.48 33.66 19.08
C GLU A 453 -6.35 32.78 18.17
N VAL A 454 -7.64 33.10 18.06
CA VAL A 454 -8.56 32.43 17.14
C VAL A 454 -9.00 33.44 16.09
N THR A 455 -8.73 33.16 14.82
CA THR A 455 -9.15 34.01 13.69
C THR A 455 -9.40 33.17 12.42
N THR A 456 -9.71 33.82 11.30
CA THR A 456 -9.93 33.17 10.01
C THR A 456 -8.61 32.83 9.31
N MET A 457 -8.64 31.87 8.39
CA MET A 457 -7.47 31.55 7.56
C MET A 457 -7.06 32.74 6.67
N ASP A 458 -8.03 33.54 6.20
CA ASP A 458 -7.76 34.75 5.43
C ASP A 458 -6.87 35.74 6.23
N GLU A 459 -7.20 36.01 7.50
CA GLU A 459 -6.37 36.85 8.36
C GLU A 459 -5.04 36.19 8.74
N ALA A 460 -5.09 34.91 9.13
CA ALA A 460 -3.91 34.17 9.57
C ALA A 460 -2.85 34.02 8.46
N SER A 461 -3.29 33.89 7.19
CA SER A 461 -2.42 33.76 6.00
C SER A 461 -1.47 34.95 5.79
N THR A 462 -1.80 36.12 6.35
CA THR A 462 -0.95 37.32 6.27
C THR A 462 0.15 37.37 7.34
N LYS A 463 0.06 36.53 8.38
CA LYS A 463 0.93 36.56 9.57
C LYS A 463 1.74 35.28 9.75
N GLY A 464 1.19 34.14 9.34
CA GLY A 464 1.75 32.81 9.60
C GLY A 464 3.01 32.51 8.80
N GLN A 465 3.88 31.67 9.36
CA GLN A 465 5.10 31.16 8.72
C GLN A 465 5.11 29.64 8.62
N ILE A 466 4.32 28.96 9.45
CA ILE A 466 4.10 27.52 9.43
C ILE A 466 2.59 27.31 9.48
N TYR A 467 2.06 26.55 8.54
CA TYR A 467 0.63 26.27 8.42
C TYR A 467 0.41 24.77 8.49
N VAL A 468 -0.44 24.35 9.43
CA VAL A 468 -0.75 22.95 9.70
C VAL A 468 -2.26 22.75 9.59
N THR A 469 -2.71 21.94 8.63
CA THR A 469 -4.12 21.57 8.50
C THR A 469 -4.41 20.30 9.29
N THR A 470 -5.50 20.31 10.06
CA THR A 470 -5.87 19.26 11.04
C THR A 470 -7.39 18.97 11.07
N THR A 471 -8.09 19.28 9.97
CA THR A 471 -9.55 19.41 9.97
C THR A 471 -10.29 18.15 9.53
N GLY A 472 -9.64 17.27 8.77
CA GLY A 472 -10.32 16.17 8.05
C GLY A 472 -11.31 16.67 6.98
N CYS A 473 -11.17 17.92 6.53
CA CYS A 473 -12.04 18.56 5.55
C CYS A 473 -11.31 18.74 4.20
N LYS A 474 -11.76 19.68 3.37
CA LYS A 474 -11.23 19.94 2.04
C LYS A 474 -11.07 21.44 1.80
N ASN A 475 -10.05 21.84 1.05
CA ASN A 475 -9.81 23.21 0.59
C ASN A 475 -9.71 24.22 1.76
N ILE A 476 -8.97 23.86 2.81
CA ILE A 476 -8.68 24.73 3.95
C ILE A 476 -7.65 25.79 3.57
N ILE A 477 -6.61 25.39 2.83
CA ILE A 477 -5.62 26.29 2.24
C ILE A 477 -5.78 26.28 0.72
N VAL A 478 -6.04 27.45 0.15
CA VAL A 478 -6.34 27.63 -1.28
C VAL A 478 -5.54 28.80 -1.86
N ASP A 479 -5.68 29.03 -3.17
CA ASP A 479 -5.04 30.08 -3.97
C ASP A 479 -4.82 31.42 -3.25
N ARG A 480 -5.88 32.05 -2.72
CA ARG A 480 -5.79 33.36 -2.07
C ARG A 480 -4.94 33.34 -0.79
N HIS A 481 -4.92 32.20 -0.08
CA HIS A 481 -4.11 32.05 1.13
C HIS A 481 -2.63 31.93 0.75
N PHE A 482 -2.27 31.09 -0.24
CA PHE A 482 -0.89 31.00 -0.74
C PHE A 482 -0.35 32.35 -1.18
N MET A 483 -1.19 33.14 -1.87
CA MET A 483 -0.82 34.48 -2.33
C MET A 483 -0.66 35.51 -1.21
N ASN A 484 -1.06 35.21 0.02
CA ASN A 484 -0.83 36.07 1.19
C ASN A 484 0.39 35.65 2.02
N MET A 485 0.76 34.37 1.99
CA MET A 485 1.83 33.80 2.81
C MET A 485 3.20 34.45 2.56
N PRO A 486 4.02 34.66 3.60
CA PRO A 486 5.37 35.19 3.44
C PRO A 486 6.26 34.23 2.64
N ASN A 487 7.36 34.75 2.08
CA ASN A 487 8.32 33.94 1.35
C ASN A 487 8.87 32.80 2.23
N ASP A 488 8.92 31.61 1.66
CA ASP A 488 9.34 30.35 2.31
C ASP A 488 8.47 29.97 3.53
N ALA A 489 7.17 30.30 3.48
CA ALA A 489 6.20 29.73 4.41
C ALA A 489 6.13 28.21 4.25
N ILE A 490 6.11 27.49 5.37
CA ILE A 490 5.93 26.04 5.40
C ILE A 490 4.45 25.71 5.46
N VAL A 491 3.99 24.83 4.59
CA VAL A 491 2.61 24.33 4.56
C VAL A 491 2.65 22.81 4.66
N CYS A 492 1.92 22.27 5.61
CA CYS A 492 1.79 20.82 5.77
C CYS A 492 0.42 20.43 6.29
N ASN A 493 0.08 19.17 6.10
CA ASN A 493 -1.15 18.56 6.56
C ASN A 493 -0.82 17.42 7.52
N ILE A 494 -1.62 17.25 8.56
CA ILE A 494 -1.58 16.08 9.45
C ILE A 494 -3.00 15.49 9.66
N GLY A 495 -3.99 15.96 8.90
CA GLY A 495 -5.24 15.24 8.68
C GLY A 495 -5.05 14.10 7.67
N HIS A 496 -6.04 13.21 7.55
CA HIS A 496 -5.88 11.93 6.84
C HIS A 496 -5.66 12.05 5.33
N PHE A 497 -6.45 12.88 4.63
CA PHE A 497 -6.34 13.07 3.18
C PHE A 497 -5.59 14.36 2.83
N ASP A 498 -4.97 14.39 1.66
CA ASP A 498 -4.20 15.52 1.13
C ASP A 498 -5.05 16.72 0.70
N CYS A 499 -6.33 16.49 0.41
CA CYS A 499 -7.26 17.51 -0.07
C CYS A 499 -7.57 18.67 0.89
N GLU A 500 -7.04 18.69 2.11
CA GLU A 500 -7.08 19.88 2.97
C GLU A 500 -6.34 21.07 2.34
N ILE A 501 -5.37 20.80 1.46
CA ILE A 501 -4.56 21.80 0.77
C ILE A 501 -4.83 21.70 -0.73
N ASP A 502 -5.05 22.83 -1.41
CA ASP A 502 -5.25 22.87 -2.87
C ASP A 502 -3.91 22.73 -3.63
N ILE A 503 -3.38 21.50 -3.64
CA ILE A 503 -2.11 21.13 -4.28
C ILE A 503 -2.22 21.27 -5.81
N ALA A 504 -3.37 20.90 -6.38
CA ALA A 504 -3.63 21.00 -7.81
C ALA A 504 -3.47 22.45 -8.31
N TRP A 505 -3.88 23.43 -7.50
CA TRP A 505 -3.62 24.83 -7.83
C TRP A 505 -2.13 25.17 -7.82
N LEU A 506 -1.35 24.69 -6.85
CA LEU A 506 0.10 24.91 -6.79
C LEU A 506 0.81 24.33 -8.02
N GLU A 507 0.56 23.05 -8.34
CA GLU A 507 1.14 22.37 -9.50
C GLU A 507 0.82 23.09 -10.82
N LYS A 508 -0.38 23.67 -10.94
CA LYS A 508 -0.80 24.40 -12.14
C LYS A 508 -0.26 25.84 -12.22
N ASN A 509 -0.01 26.50 -11.10
CA ASN A 509 0.21 27.96 -11.06
C ASN A 509 1.59 28.39 -10.55
N ALA A 510 2.44 27.46 -10.15
CA ALA A 510 3.76 27.73 -9.58
C ALA A 510 4.82 26.79 -10.15
N GLU A 511 6.07 27.23 -10.15
CA GLU A 511 7.20 26.41 -10.59
C GLU A 511 7.69 25.56 -9.41
N LYS A 512 7.60 24.23 -9.53
CA LYS A 512 8.01 23.26 -8.50
C LYS A 512 9.49 22.96 -8.60
N THR A 513 10.20 23.08 -7.48
CA THR A 513 11.55 22.56 -7.28
C THR A 513 11.52 21.54 -6.15
N ASN A 514 11.82 20.28 -6.43
CA ASN A 514 12.00 19.28 -5.39
C ASN A 514 13.32 19.54 -4.64
N ILE A 515 13.26 19.68 -3.31
CA ILE A 515 14.44 19.89 -2.46
C ILE A 515 15.06 18.54 -2.09
N LYS A 516 14.20 17.62 -1.62
CA LYS A 516 14.50 16.25 -1.22
C LYS A 516 13.19 15.45 -1.19
N PRO A 517 13.22 14.12 -0.97
CA PRO A 517 11.99 13.35 -0.84
C PRO A 517 11.03 14.01 0.15
N GLN A 518 9.77 14.19 -0.28
CA GLN A 518 8.69 14.76 0.54
C GLN A 518 8.85 16.24 0.90
N VAL A 519 9.74 16.99 0.25
CA VAL A 519 9.90 18.44 0.48
C VAL A 519 10.02 19.15 -0.86
N ASP A 520 8.98 19.91 -1.20
CA ASP A 520 8.88 20.66 -2.44
C ASP A 520 8.80 22.16 -2.18
N ARG A 521 9.41 22.94 -3.07
CA ARG A 521 9.37 24.40 -3.03
C ARG A 521 8.74 24.93 -4.29
N TYR A 522 7.65 25.70 -4.15
CA TYR A 522 6.88 26.26 -5.25
C TYR A 522 7.14 27.76 -5.37
N LEU A 523 7.67 28.21 -6.51
CA LEU A 523 7.82 29.63 -6.85
C LEU A 523 6.49 30.17 -7.42
N LEU A 524 5.85 31.07 -6.69
CA LEU A 524 4.60 31.71 -7.08
C LEU A 524 4.84 32.89 -8.04
N LYS A 525 3.79 33.27 -8.80
CA LYS A 525 3.81 34.43 -9.71
C LYS A 525 4.15 35.77 -9.06
N ASN A 526 3.95 35.90 -7.74
CA ASN A 526 4.31 37.10 -6.98
C ASN A 526 5.79 37.12 -6.53
N GLY A 527 6.60 36.13 -6.94
CA GLY A 527 8.02 36.01 -6.61
C GLY A 527 8.32 35.40 -5.24
N ARG A 528 7.30 35.04 -4.45
CA ARG A 528 7.47 34.34 -3.17
C ARG A 528 7.40 32.84 -3.36
N HIS A 529 8.01 32.12 -2.42
CA HIS A 529 8.00 30.67 -2.40
C HIS A 529 7.11 30.11 -1.28
N ILE A 530 6.56 28.92 -1.52
CA ILE A 530 5.92 28.07 -0.51
C ILE A 530 6.71 26.77 -0.41
N ILE A 531 6.96 26.30 0.82
CA ILE A 531 7.52 24.98 1.07
C ILE A 531 6.36 24.05 1.44
N LEU A 532 6.06 23.08 0.59
CA LEU A 532 5.03 22.06 0.83
C LEU A 532 5.70 20.78 1.32
N LEU A 533 5.15 20.20 2.39
CA LEU A 533 5.64 18.95 2.96
C LEU A 533 4.74 17.78 2.55
N ALA A 534 5.38 16.64 2.23
CA ALA A 534 4.76 15.37 1.88
C ALA A 534 3.69 15.45 0.77
N GLU A 535 3.84 16.38 -0.17
CA GLU A 535 2.83 16.66 -1.21
C GLU A 535 1.43 16.89 -0.61
N GLY A 536 1.35 17.44 0.61
CA GLY A 536 0.10 17.64 1.34
C GLY A 536 -0.51 16.39 1.98
N ARG A 537 0.09 15.20 1.87
CA ARG A 537 -0.26 14.03 2.69
C ARG A 537 0.22 14.20 4.14
N LEU A 538 -0.10 13.24 5.01
CA LEU A 538 0.22 13.27 6.45
C LEU A 538 1.72 13.49 6.72
N VAL A 539 2.09 14.67 7.19
CA VAL A 539 3.49 15.08 7.37
C VAL A 539 4.26 14.25 8.39
N ASN A 540 3.60 13.81 9.46
CA ASN A 540 4.22 13.04 10.52
C ASN A 540 4.64 11.62 10.06
N LEU A 541 3.95 11.07 9.06
CA LEU A 541 4.28 9.77 8.46
C LEU A 541 5.13 9.93 7.20
N GLY A 542 4.78 10.88 6.32
CA GLY A 542 5.51 11.10 5.07
C GLY A 542 6.94 11.60 5.34
N CYS A 543 7.09 12.58 6.23
CA CYS A 543 8.39 13.20 6.55
C CYS A 543 9.08 12.63 7.80
N ALA A 544 8.40 11.76 8.57
CA ALA A 544 8.97 11.14 9.77
C ALA A 544 8.50 9.68 9.92
N MET A 545 8.24 9.23 11.15
CA MET A 545 7.95 7.83 11.46
C MET A 545 6.57 7.62 12.10
N GLY A 546 5.69 8.61 12.04
CA GLY A 546 4.37 8.56 12.65
C GLY A 546 4.40 8.71 14.16
N HIS A 547 3.37 8.18 14.81
CA HIS A 547 3.22 8.25 16.26
C HIS A 547 4.15 7.24 16.96
N PRO A 548 4.64 7.55 18.17
CA PRO A 548 5.52 6.64 18.90
C PRO A 548 4.79 5.36 19.34
N SER A 549 5.54 4.27 19.53
CA SER A 549 5.01 2.94 19.81
C SER A 549 4.07 2.90 21.02
N PHE A 550 4.38 3.61 22.11
CA PHE A 550 3.51 3.67 23.28
C PHE A 550 2.13 4.26 22.99
N VAL A 551 2.06 5.27 22.11
CA VAL A 551 0.78 5.85 21.70
C VAL A 551 0.01 4.84 20.85
N MET A 552 0.63 4.28 19.82
CA MET A 552 0.00 3.29 18.94
C MET A 552 -0.42 2.01 19.67
N SER A 553 0.27 1.67 20.77
CA SER A 553 -0.14 0.57 21.64
C SER A 553 -1.57 0.72 22.14
N ASN A 554 -2.04 1.95 22.40
CA ASN A 554 -3.42 2.18 22.85
C ASN A 554 -4.40 1.89 21.71
N SER A 555 -4.21 2.52 20.55
CA SER A 555 -5.08 2.36 19.39
C SER A 555 -5.14 0.91 18.91
N PHE A 556 -3.98 0.26 18.80
CA PHE A 556 -3.90 -1.12 18.33
C PHE A 556 -4.41 -2.13 19.36
N THR A 557 -4.32 -1.83 20.65
CA THR A 557 -5.02 -2.64 21.67
C THR A 557 -6.54 -2.54 21.48
N ASN A 558 -7.08 -1.35 21.16
CA ASN A 558 -8.49 -1.22 20.80
C ASN A 558 -8.83 -2.01 19.53
N GLN A 559 -8.02 -1.93 18.48
CA GLN A 559 -8.22 -2.70 17.25
C GLN A 559 -8.27 -4.20 17.51
N VAL A 560 -7.30 -4.75 18.25
CA VAL A 560 -7.30 -6.19 18.56
C VAL A 560 -8.53 -6.59 19.38
N LEU A 561 -8.94 -5.76 20.35
CA LEU A 561 -10.17 -6.04 21.12
C LEU A 561 -11.43 -5.96 20.25
N ALA A 562 -11.50 -5.03 19.30
CA ALA A 562 -12.58 -4.95 18.32
C ALA A 562 -12.63 -6.20 17.42
N GLN A 563 -11.48 -6.67 16.93
CA GLN A 563 -11.37 -7.91 16.15
C GLN A 563 -11.82 -9.13 16.97
N ILE A 564 -11.42 -9.23 18.25
CA ILE A 564 -11.89 -10.29 19.15
C ILE A 564 -13.41 -10.23 19.33
N GLU A 565 -13.98 -9.04 19.52
CA GLU A 565 -15.43 -8.86 19.68
C GLU A 565 -16.21 -9.30 18.43
N LEU A 566 -15.83 -8.79 17.26
CA LEU A 566 -16.46 -9.14 15.99
C LEU A 566 -16.31 -10.64 15.68
N TRP A 567 -15.18 -11.25 16.03
CA TRP A 567 -14.95 -12.66 15.79
C TRP A 567 -15.74 -13.58 16.73
N THR A 568 -15.68 -13.29 18.03
CA THR A 568 -16.17 -14.21 19.08
C THR A 568 -17.61 -13.95 19.50
N LYS A 569 -18.16 -12.78 19.20
CA LYS A 569 -19.52 -12.35 19.57
C LYS A 569 -20.25 -11.68 18.41
N SER A 570 -20.04 -12.19 17.20
CA SER A 570 -20.65 -11.65 15.96
C SER A 570 -22.17 -11.52 16.02
N ASP A 571 -22.84 -12.39 16.79
CA ASP A 571 -24.29 -12.38 17.02
C ASP A 571 -24.80 -11.15 17.78
N LYS A 572 -23.91 -10.42 18.47
CA LYS A 572 -24.27 -9.21 19.23
C LYS A 572 -24.24 -7.93 18.39
N TYR A 573 -23.66 -7.96 17.19
CA TYR A 573 -23.47 -6.79 16.36
C TYR A 573 -24.32 -6.90 15.09
N SER A 574 -25.45 -6.19 15.07
CA SER A 574 -26.23 -6.02 13.84
C SER A 574 -25.49 -5.12 12.84
N ILE A 575 -25.86 -5.15 11.56
CA ILE A 575 -25.31 -4.19 10.57
C ILE A 575 -25.56 -2.77 11.06
N GLY A 576 -24.48 -1.97 11.11
CA GLY A 576 -24.46 -0.64 11.71
C GLY A 576 -23.09 -0.31 12.28
N VAL A 577 -22.93 0.92 12.77
CA VAL A 577 -21.69 1.40 13.41
C VAL A 577 -21.86 1.35 14.92
N HIS A 578 -20.99 0.59 15.59
CA HIS A 578 -21.01 0.34 17.03
C HIS A 578 -19.77 0.93 17.70
N MET A 579 -19.91 1.25 18.98
CA MET A 579 -18.79 1.66 19.81
C MET A 579 -18.13 0.45 20.47
N LEU A 580 -16.82 0.49 20.67
CA LEU A 580 -16.17 -0.47 21.57
C LEU A 580 -16.77 -0.33 22.98
N PRO A 581 -17.15 -1.43 23.65
CA PRO A 581 -17.68 -1.36 25.02
C PRO A 581 -16.74 -0.60 25.96
N LYS A 582 -17.28 0.34 26.74
CA LYS A 582 -16.51 1.20 27.65
C LYS A 582 -15.58 0.42 28.59
N LYS A 583 -16.01 -0.77 29.02
CA LYS A 583 -15.20 -1.64 29.87
C LYS A 583 -13.92 -2.13 29.19
N LEU A 584 -13.94 -2.36 27.88
CA LEU A 584 -12.77 -2.76 27.10
C LEU A 584 -11.82 -1.58 26.90
N ASP A 585 -12.38 -0.39 26.70
CA ASP A 585 -11.60 0.85 26.61
C ASP A 585 -10.90 1.20 27.94
N GLU A 586 -11.57 1.01 29.08
CA GLU A 586 -10.94 1.08 30.40
C GLU A 586 -9.87 0.00 30.61
N GLU A 587 -10.09 -1.21 30.06
CA GLU A 587 -9.08 -2.26 30.06
C GLU A 587 -7.84 -1.83 29.27
N VAL A 588 -8.00 -1.23 28.09
CA VAL A 588 -6.89 -0.66 27.31
C VAL A 588 -6.08 0.29 28.19
N ALA A 589 -6.72 1.26 28.85
CA ALA A 589 -6.02 2.19 29.72
C ALA A 589 -5.24 1.45 30.82
N ALA A 590 -5.91 0.54 31.54
CA ALA A 590 -5.32 -0.22 32.64
C ALA A 590 -4.09 -1.04 32.21
N LEU A 591 -4.09 -1.62 31.01
CA LEU A 591 -2.96 -2.39 30.47
C LEU A 591 -1.70 -1.55 30.23
N HIS A 592 -1.83 -0.22 30.10
CA HIS A 592 -0.69 0.68 29.87
C HIS A 592 -0.11 1.29 31.14
N LEU A 593 -0.90 1.40 32.22
CA LEU A 593 -0.52 2.18 33.42
C LEU A 593 0.70 1.63 34.16
N ASN A 594 0.83 0.30 34.27
CA ASN A 594 1.96 -0.31 34.97
C ASN A 594 3.29 0.00 34.30
N HIS A 595 3.31 0.12 32.96
CA HIS A 595 4.50 0.47 32.20
C HIS A 595 5.00 1.88 32.54
N LEU A 596 4.08 2.80 32.87
CA LEU A 596 4.38 4.16 33.32
C LEU A 596 4.60 4.27 34.85
N GLY A 597 4.55 3.15 35.59
CA GLY A 597 4.62 3.15 37.05
C GLY A 597 3.41 3.78 37.75
N VAL A 598 2.28 3.94 37.04
CA VAL A 598 1.05 4.52 37.57
C VAL A 598 0.29 3.48 38.39
N LYS A 599 -0.15 3.85 39.59
CA LYS A 599 -0.91 2.97 40.50
C LYS A 599 -2.34 3.48 40.65
N LEU A 600 -3.31 2.61 40.35
CA LEU A 600 -4.73 2.93 40.52
C LEU A 600 -5.17 2.76 41.98
N THR A 601 -6.06 3.65 42.41
CA THR A 601 -6.84 3.45 43.64
C THR A 601 -8.03 2.55 43.34
N THR A 602 -8.37 1.66 44.27
CA THR A 602 -9.57 0.80 44.17
C THR A 602 -10.70 1.38 45.00
N LEU A 603 -11.91 1.44 44.43
CA LEU A 603 -13.10 1.83 45.19
C LEU A 603 -13.36 0.83 46.33
N THR A 604 -13.65 1.34 47.51
CA THR A 604 -14.26 0.51 48.57
C THR A 604 -15.70 0.15 48.19
N PRO A 605 -16.27 -0.95 48.74
CA PRO A 605 -17.67 -1.30 48.50
C PRO A 605 -18.66 -0.17 48.88
N GLU A 606 -18.34 0.63 49.89
CA GLU A 606 -19.14 1.78 50.31
C GLU A 606 -19.12 2.92 49.25
N GLN A 607 -17.95 3.25 48.72
CA GLN A 607 -17.81 4.26 47.66
C GLN A 607 -18.50 3.81 46.36
N ALA A 608 -18.33 2.54 45.97
CA ALA A 608 -19.00 1.96 44.81
C ALA A 608 -20.53 2.06 44.93
N LYS A 609 -21.08 1.73 46.10
CA LYS A 609 -22.52 1.89 46.39
C LYS A 609 -22.96 3.36 46.35
N TYR A 610 -22.16 4.29 46.87
CA TYR A 610 -22.49 5.72 46.85
C TYR A 610 -22.54 6.29 45.42
N LEU A 611 -21.62 5.86 44.55
CA LEU A 611 -21.55 6.27 43.14
C LEU A 611 -22.51 5.50 42.23
N ASP A 612 -23.21 4.50 42.75
CA ASP A 612 -24.02 3.55 41.97
C ASP A 612 -23.23 2.94 40.79
N THR A 613 -22.01 2.48 41.08
CA THR A 613 -21.06 1.99 40.08
C THR A 613 -20.32 0.76 40.61
N PRO A 614 -20.05 -0.28 39.80
CA PRO A 614 -19.27 -1.43 40.25
C PRO A 614 -17.85 -1.03 40.68
N VAL A 615 -17.26 -1.77 41.63
CA VAL A 615 -15.87 -1.54 42.09
C VAL A 615 -14.87 -1.62 40.94
N GLU A 616 -15.13 -2.50 39.98
CA GLU A 616 -14.30 -2.71 38.79
C GLU A 616 -14.75 -1.88 37.58
N GLY A 617 -15.75 -1.00 37.73
CA GLY A 617 -16.32 -0.24 36.62
C GLY A 617 -17.29 -1.05 35.71
N PRO A 618 -17.74 -0.48 34.58
CA PRO A 618 -17.30 0.80 34.01
C PRO A 618 -17.56 2.00 34.93
N TYR A 619 -16.59 2.92 35.03
CA TYR A 619 -16.56 4.00 36.02
C TYR A 619 -17.30 5.26 35.62
N LYS A 620 -17.78 5.33 34.38
CA LYS A 620 -18.41 6.52 33.78
C LYS A 620 -19.58 6.12 32.90
N PRO A 621 -20.62 6.97 32.79
CA PRO A 621 -21.74 6.72 31.90
C PRO A 621 -21.31 6.84 30.43
N ASP A 622 -22.13 6.32 29.50
CA ASP A 622 -21.78 6.27 28.08
C ASP A 622 -21.63 7.66 27.43
N HIS A 623 -22.44 8.64 27.86
CA HIS A 623 -22.38 10.02 27.36
C HIS A 623 -21.21 10.85 27.91
N TYR A 624 -20.36 10.26 28.75
CA TYR A 624 -19.21 10.94 29.33
C TYR A 624 -18.15 11.21 28.26
N ARG A 625 -17.74 12.47 28.13
CA ARG A 625 -16.72 12.90 27.17
C ARG A 625 -15.32 12.82 27.78
N TYR A 626 -14.92 11.65 28.25
CA TYR A 626 -13.59 11.34 28.80
C TYR A 626 -13.33 11.68 30.25
#